data_AF-A0A7S4MNZ2-F1
#
_entry.id   AF-A0A7S4MNZ2-F1
#
_cell.length_a   1.000
_cell.length_b   1.000
_cell.length_c   1.000
_cell.angle_alpha   90.00
_cell.angle_beta   90.00
_cell.angle_gamma   90.00
#
_symmetry.space_group_name_H-M   'P 1'
#
loop_
_entity.id
_entity.type
_entity.pdbx_description
1 polymer ?
#
loop_
_entity_poly.entity_id
_entity_poly.type
_entity_poly.pdbx_seq_one_letter_code
_entity_poly.pdbx_strand_id
1 'polypeptide(L)'
;LDNVPNCSSQNQIGSICCVPIKNQKRAMGAIYMENTLLKRAFPPQRQSLLEHLGCQIVAILERKLNRSLNKQIKNVQKRAEMLESLNKMKDDFVASTSHEL
;
A
#
# COMPACT_ATOMS: atom_id res chain seq x y z
N LEU A 1 43.47 35.14 -14.87
CA LEU A 1 43.45 33.67 -15.00
C LEU A 1 42.39 33.16 -14.03
N ASP A 2 41.12 33.38 -14.34
CA ASP A 2 40.02 33.00 -13.45
C ASP A 2 39.32 31.77 -14.06
N ASN A 3 39.94 30.61 -13.82
CA ASN A 3 39.33 29.30 -14.07
C ASN A 3 38.35 28.99 -12.94
N VAL A 4 37.10 29.46 -13.10
CA VAL A 4 35.98 28.96 -12.30
C VAL A 4 35.61 27.58 -12.86
N PRO A 5 35.62 26.50 -12.04
CA PRO A 5 35.29 25.17 -12.53
C PRO A 5 33.83 25.12 -12.97
N ASN A 6 33.63 24.87 -14.26
CA ASN A 6 32.33 24.69 -14.90
C ASN A 6 31.67 23.42 -14.34
N CYS A 7 30.73 23.59 -13.43
CA CYS A 7 29.95 22.49 -12.83
C CYS A 7 28.79 22.11 -13.77
N SER A 8 29.09 21.70 -15.00
CA SER A 8 28.10 21.35 -16.02
C SER A 8 27.74 19.87 -16.00
N SER A 9 27.08 19.44 -14.93
CA SER A 9 26.26 18.21 -14.88
C SER A 9 25.34 18.18 -13.66
N GLN A 10 24.78 19.32 -13.28
CA GLN A 10 23.64 19.37 -12.36
C GLN A 10 22.36 19.16 -13.17
N ASN A 11 21.63 18.11 -12.80
CA ASN A 11 20.36 17.70 -13.36
C ASN A 11 19.36 18.88 -13.29
N GLN A 12 19.34 19.73 -14.31
CA GLN A 12 18.50 20.93 -14.32
C GLN A 12 17.04 20.50 -14.44
N ILE A 13 16.28 20.69 -13.36
CA ILE A 13 14.87 20.38 -13.34
C ILE A 13 14.14 21.38 -14.26
N GLY A 14 13.68 20.91 -15.42
CA GLY A 14 13.00 21.72 -16.44
C GLY A 14 11.54 22.03 -16.08
N SER A 15 10.86 21.12 -15.40
CA SER A 15 9.56 21.32 -14.77
C SER A 15 9.26 20.25 -13.70
N ILE A 16 8.42 20.60 -12.73
CA ILE A 16 7.96 19.71 -11.66
C ILE A 16 6.42 19.69 -11.67
N CYS A 17 5.84 18.53 -11.40
CA CYS A 17 4.43 18.36 -11.09
C CYS A 17 4.25 17.57 -9.81
N CYS A 18 3.43 18.10 -8.92
CA CYS A 18 3.03 17.45 -7.69
C CYS A 18 1.50 17.42 -7.67
N VAL A 19 0.90 16.23 -7.78
CA VAL A 19 -0.56 16.08 -7.64
C VAL A 19 -0.89 15.30 -6.38
N PRO A 20 -1.79 15.80 -5.51
CA PRO A 20 -2.19 15.09 -4.33
C PRO A 20 -3.00 13.85 -4.73
N ILE A 21 -2.71 12.72 -4.12
CA ILE A 21 -3.54 11.53 -4.24
C ILE A 21 -4.52 11.50 -3.08
N LYS A 22 -5.81 11.41 -3.39
CA LYS A 22 -6.88 11.41 -2.40
C LYS A 22 -7.68 10.12 -2.47
N ASN A 23 -8.20 9.72 -1.33
CA ASN A 23 -9.26 8.73 -1.26
C ASN A 23 -10.28 9.17 -0.20
N GLN A 24 -11.57 9.10 -0.53
CA GLN A 24 -12.67 9.53 0.37
C GLN A 24 -12.44 10.91 1.00
N LYS A 25 -11.98 11.88 0.21
CA LYS A 25 -11.64 13.27 0.63
C LYS A 25 -10.43 13.38 1.58
N ARG A 26 -9.71 12.30 1.87
CA ARG A 26 -8.47 12.30 2.64
C ARG A 26 -7.26 12.25 1.71
N ALA A 27 -6.28 13.13 1.92
CA ALA A 27 -5.00 13.05 1.22
C ALA A 27 -4.20 11.84 1.74
N MET A 28 -3.83 10.96 0.82
CA MET A 28 -3.09 9.72 1.10
C MET A 28 -1.61 9.84 0.72
N GLY A 29 -1.26 10.83 -0.11
CA GLY A 29 0.10 11.08 -0.56
C GLY A 29 0.12 12.07 -1.72
N ALA A 30 1.22 12.10 -2.46
CA ALA A 30 1.35 12.89 -3.68
C ALA A 30 2.15 12.13 -4.76
N ILE A 31 1.79 12.34 -6.03
CA ILE A 31 2.61 11.90 -7.16
C ILE A 31 3.57 13.04 -7.48
N TYR A 32 4.85 12.77 -7.32
CA TYR A 32 5.94 13.66 -7.68
C TYR A 32 6.51 13.27 -9.05
N MET A 33 6.59 14.22 -9.97
CA MET A 33 7.18 14.03 -11.29
C MET A 33 8.07 15.21 -11.65
N GLU A 34 9.28 14.90 -12.10
CA GLU A 34 10.21 15.86 -12.68
C GLU A 34 10.30 15.63 -14.19
N ASN A 35 10.50 16.71 -14.95
CA ASN A 35 10.85 16.64 -16.35
C ASN A 35 12.02 17.59 -16.61
N THR A 36 13.18 17.03 -16.94
CA THR A 36 14.42 17.79 -17.22
C THR A 36 14.52 18.26 -18.67
N LEU A 37 13.65 17.77 -19.57
CA LEU A 37 13.73 18.00 -21.02
C LEU A 37 12.80 19.12 -21.51
N LEU A 38 11.62 19.24 -20.92
CA LEU A 38 10.60 20.20 -21.33
C LEU A 38 10.22 21.13 -20.19
N LYS A 39 10.27 22.44 -20.47
CA LYS A 39 9.64 23.45 -19.62
C LYS A 39 8.12 23.33 -19.77
N ARG A 40 7.39 23.47 -18.65
CA ARG A 40 5.91 23.38 -18.59
C ARG A 40 5.35 22.05 -19.13
N ALA A 41 5.99 20.92 -18.84
CA ALA A 41 5.58 19.60 -19.32
C ALA A 41 4.21 19.10 -18.80
N PHE A 42 3.64 19.79 -17.81
CA PHE A 42 2.45 19.36 -17.07
C PHE A 42 1.32 20.41 -17.15
N PRO A 43 0.60 20.51 -18.28
CA PRO A 43 -0.57 21.37 -18.39
C PRO A 43 -1.71 20.88 -17.47
N PRO A 44 -2.66 21.75 -17.07
CA PRO A 44 -3.72 21.43 -16.11
C PRO A 44 -4.51 20.16 -16.45
N GLN A 45 -4.80 19.93 -17.73
CA GLN A 45 -5.54 18.74 -18.18
C GLN A 45 -4.79 17.44 -17.86
N ARG A 46 -3.45 17.42 -18.00
CA ARG A 46 -2.64 16.26 -17.62
C ARG A 46 -2.58 16.09 -16.11
N GLN A 47 -2.51 17.19 -15.36
CA GLN A 47 -2.54 17.15 -13.89
C GLN A 47 -3.85 16.55 -13.38
N SER A 48 -5.00 16.95 -13.95
CA SER A 48 -6.29 16.34 -13.61
C SER A 48 -6.32 14.85 -13.93
N LEU A 49 -5.82 14.43 -15.09
CA LEU A 49 -5.74 12.99 -15.41
C LEU A 49 -4.88 12.23 -14.40
N LEU A 50 -3.72 12.78 -14.03
CA LEU A 50 -2.82 12.20 -13.04
C LEU A 50 -3.46 12.11 -11.65
N GLU A 51 -4.23 13.11 -11.24
CA GLU A 51 -5.01 13.07 -9.99
C GLU A 51 -6.04 11.92 -10.02
N HIS A 52 -6.77 11.75 -11.13
CA HIS A 52 -7.74 10.67 -11.27
C HIS A 52 -7.09 9.29 -11.23
N LEU A 53 -5.98 9.10 -11.95
CA LEU A 53 -5.24 7.85 -11.95
C LEU A 53 -4.65 7.55 -10.58
N GLY A 54 -4.08 8.57 -9.91
CA GLY A 54 -3.59 8.45 -8.55
C GLY A 54 -4.68 7.97 -7.58
N CYS A 55 -5.86 8.61 -7.63
CA CYS A 55 -7.00 8.22 -6.79
C CYS A 55 -7.40 6.75 -7.04
N GLN A 56 -7.43 6.31 -8.30
CA GLN A 56 -7.74 4.91 -8.64
C GLN A 56 -6.68 3.94 -8.10
N ILE A 57 -5.40 4.26 -8.24
CA ILE A 57 -4.29 3.43 -7.73
C ILE A 57 -4.44 3.24 -6.22
N VAL A 58 -4.66 4.33 -5.48
CA VAL A 58 -4.81 4.25 -4.02
C VAL A 58 -6.04 3.41 -3.64
N ALA A 59 -7.18 3.61 -4.30
CA ALA A 59 -8.37 2.81 -4.02
C ALA A 59 -8.15 1.30 -4.25
N ILE A 60 -7.38 0.93 -5.29
CA ILE A 60 -7.04 -0.47 -5.56
C ILE A 60 -6.11 -1.02 -4.48
N LEU A 61 -5.08 -0.26 -4.08
CA LEU A 61 -4.12 -0.67 -3.06
C LEU A 61 -4.81 -0.91 -1.70
N GLU A 62 -5.69 0.01 -1.28
CA GLU A 62 -6.47 -0.16 -0.06
C GLU A 62 -7.35 -1.40 -0.10
N ARG A 63 -8.07 -1.62 -1.21
CA ARG A 63 -8.91 -2.82 -1.38
C ARG A 63 -8.08 -4.10 -1.27
N LYS A 64 -6.89 -4.13 -1.89
CA LYS A 64 -5.98 -5.27 -1.83
C LYS A 64 -5.46 -5.51 -0.42
N LEU A 65 -5.06 -4.45 0.28
CA LEU A 65 -4.58 -4.52 1.66
C LEU A 65 -5.68 -5.05 2.59
N ASN A 66 -6.88 -4.47 2.52
CA ASN A 66 -8.02 -4.89 3.33
C ASN A 66 -8.41 -6.35 3.07
N ARG A 67 -8.40 -6.80 1.81
CA ARG A 67 -8.65 -8.21 1.47
C ARG A 67 -7.60 -9.14 2.06
N SER A 68 -6.32 -8.76 1.99
CA SER A 68 -5.22 -9.54 2.57
C SER A 68 -5.37 -9.65 4.09
N LEU A 69 -5.65 -8.53 4.76
CA LEU A 69 -5.84 -8.50 6.21
C LEU A 69 -7.03 -9.36 6.65
N ASN A 70 -8.17 -9.22 5.97
CA ASN A 70 -9.35 -10.05 6.25
C ASN A 70 -9.10 -11.54 6.03
N LYS A 71 -8.28 -11.90 5.04
CA LYS A 71 -7.87 -13.29 4.82
C LYS A 71 -7.03 -13.82 5.98
N GLN A 72 -6.10 -13.01 6.49
CA GLN A 72 -5.27 -13.40 7.64
C GLN A 72 -6.10 -13.57 8.91
N ILE A 73 -7.02 -12.63 9.18
CA ILE A 73 -7.95 -12.73 10.33
C ILE A 73 -8.75 -14.04 10.28
N LYS A 74 -9.34 -14.36 9.12
CA LYS A 74 -10.08 -15.61 8.95
C LYS A 74 -9.22 -16.86 9.17
N ASN A 75 -7.96 -16.84 8.73
CA ASN A 75 -7.06 -17.97 8.93
C ASN A 75 -6.70 -18.15 10.41
N VAL A 76 -6.48 -17.06 11.14
CA VAL A 76 -6.21 -17.10 12.59
C VAL A 76 -7.44 -17.63 13.34
N GLN A 77 -8.64 -17.14 13.02
CA GLN A 77 -9.89 -17.62 13.62
C GLN A 77 -10.09 -19.13 13.41
N LYS A 78 -9.94 -19.62 12.17
CA LYS A 78 -10.03 -21.05 11.88
C LYS A 78 -9.02 -21.90 12.68
N ARG A 79 -7.81 -21.38 12.88
CA ARG A 79 -6.79 -22.09 13.68
C ARG A 79 -7.17 -22.13 15.15
N ALA A 80 -7.70 -21.04 15.69
CA ALA A 80 -8.19 -20.99 17.07
C ALA A 80 -9.34 -21.97 17.28
N GLU A 81 -10.34 -21.97 16.39
CA GLU A 81 -11.48 -22.91 16.42
C GLU A 81 -11.02 -24.38 16.34
N MET A 82 -10.06 -24.68 15.45
CA MET A 82 -9.51 -26.03 15.32
C MET A 82 -8.76 -26.46 16.59
N LEU A 83 -7.96 -25.57 17.18
CA LEU A 83 -7.25 -25.84 18.43
C LEU A 83 -8.21 -26.10 19.58
N GLU A 84 -9.29 -25.33 19.68
CA GLU A 84 -10.32 -25.50 20.69
C GLU A 84 -11.07 -26.83 20.52
N SER A 85 -11.45 -27.18 19.29
CA SER A 85 -12.08 -28.48 18.99
C SER A 85 -11.15 -29.66 19.29
N LEU A 86 -9.85 -29.54 19.01
CA LEU A 86 -8.86 -30.57 19.31
C LEU A 86 -8.66 -30.74 20.82
N ASN A 87 -8.58 -29.63 21.57
CA ASN A 87 -8.50 -29.68 23.02
C ASN A 87 -9.73 -30.39 23.61
N LYS A 88 -10.93 -30.02 23.16
CA LYS A 88 -12.16 -30.67 23.62
C LYS A 88 -12.16 -32.18 23.33
N MET A 89 -11.77 -32.59 22.12
CA MET A 89 -11.68 -34.01 21.76
C MET A 89 -10.65 -34.76 22.62
N LYS A 90 -9.52 -34.12 22.93
CA LYS A 90 -8.51 -34.69 23.83
C LYS A 90 -9.06 -34.89 25.24
N ASP A 91 -9.79 -33.89 25.75
CA ASP A 91 -10.38 -33.94 27.09
C ASP A 91 -11.46 -35.03 27.18
N ASP A 92 -12.33 -35.14 26.16
CA ASP A 92 -13.34 -36.20 26.05
C ASP A 92 -12.69 -37.60 26.02
N PHE A 93 -11.58 -37.77 25.29
CA PHE A 93 -10.83 -39.02 25.23
C PHE A 93 -10.26 -39.40 26.61
N VAL A 94 -9.59 -38.47 27.31
CA VAL A 94 -9.04 -38.71 28.65
C VAL A 94 -10.13 -39.12 29.65
N ALA A 95 -11.31 -38.49 29.57
CA ALA A 95 -12.45 -38.85 30.40
C ALA A 95 -12.93 -40.28 30.10
N SER A 96 -13.00 -40.69 28.83
CA SER A 96 -13.43 -42.05 28.45
C SER A 96 -12.48 -43.14 28.93
N THR A 97 -11.16 -42.96 28.80
CA THR A 97 -10.17 -43.97 29.21
C THR A 97 -10.06 -44.10 30.73
N SER A 98 -10.39 -43.05 31.47
CA SER A 98 -10.38 -43.06 32.95
C SER A 98 -11.57 -43.84 33.52
N HIS A 99 -12.66 -44.00 32.75
CA HIS A 99 -13.82 -44.80 33.17
C HIS A 99 -13.65 -46.31 32.92
N GLU A 100 -12.69 -46.71 32.08
CA GLU A 100 -12.43 -48.12 31.75
C GLU A 100 -11.26 -48.76 32.54
N LEU A 101 -10.57 -47.98 33.37
CA LEU A 101 -9.53 -48.42 34.32
C LEU A 101 -10.08 -48.48 35.75
#